data_AF-A0A949KBE9-F1
#
_entry.id   AF-A0A949KBE9-F1
#
_cell.length_a   1.000
_cell.length_b   1.000
_cell.length_c   1.000
_cell.angle_alpha   90.00
_cell.angle_beta   90.00
_cell.angle_gamma   90.00
#
_symmetry.space_group_name_H-M   'P 1'
#
loop_
_entity.id
_entity.type
_entity.pdbx_description
1 polymer ?
#
loop_
_entity_poly.entity_id
_entity_poly.type
_entity_poly.pdbx_seq_one_letter_code
_entity_poly.pdbx_strand_id
1 'polypeptide(L)' 'MRKLVAVLLGLGLVAAAFAGLALAVVLGVLTASIVAVARMTGRLQPAMVRTAKADGRGADGAPRHYRVWNDGRGTIIDM' A
#
# COMPACT_ATOMS: atom_id res chain seq x y z
N MET A 1 -37.36 -35.46 21.29
CA MET A 1 -36.82 -34.97 20.00
C MET A 1 -36.44 -33.49 20.04
N ARG A 2 -37.35 -32.55 20.36
CA ARG A 2 -37.06 -31.09 20.36
C ARG A 2 -35.81 -30.66 21.16
N LYS A 3 -35.62 -31.19 22.37
CA LYS A 3 -34.45 -30.88 23.21
C LYS A 3 -33.13 -31.35 22.58
N LEU A 4 -33.15 -32.50 21.93
CA LEU A 4 -32.00 -33.10 21.23
C LEU A 4 -31.59 -32.24 20.03
N VAL A 5 -32.58 -31.78 19.26
CA VAL A 5 -32.36 -30.84 18.14
C VAL A 5 -31.76 -29.53 18.62
N ALA A 6 -32.27 -28.96 19.72
CA ALA A 6 -31.73 -27.72 20.29
C ALA A 6 -30.27 -27.86 20.73
N VAL A 7 -29.92 -28.99 21.36
CA VAL A 7 -28.53 -29.28 21.76
C VAL A 7 -27.61 -29.40 20.55
N LEU A 8 -28.04 -30.11 19.50
CA LEU A 8 -27.25 -30.27 18.27
C LEU A 8 -27.04 -28.93 17.54
N LEU A 9 -28.08 -28.10 17.46
CA LEU A 9 -27.97 -26.76 16.88
C LEU A 9 -27.04 -25.85 17.70
N GLY A 10 -27.13 -25.91 19.03
CA GLY A 10 -26.23 -25.16 19.91
C GLY A 10 -24.76 -25.58 19.72
N LEU A 11 -24.49 -26.88 19.67
CA LEU A 11 -23.16 -27.41 19.40
C LEU A 11 -22.65 -27.02 18.00
N GLY A 12 -23.51 -27.09 16.99
CA GLY A 12 -23.19 -26.66 15.62
C GLY A 12 -22.85 -25.18 15.54
N LEU A 13 -23.58 -24.32 16.28
CA LEU A 13 -23.30 -22.89 16.35
C LEU A 13 -21.93 -22.60 16.98
N VAL A 14 -21.61 -23.28 18.09
CA VAL A 14 -20.31 -23.15 18.76
C VAL A 14 -19.19 -23.60 17.81
N ALA A 15 -19.34 -24.75 17.16
CA ALA A 15 -18.36 -25.23 16.19
C ALA A 15 -18.16 -24.26 15.01
N ALA A 16 -19.25 -23.70 14.47
CA ALA A 16 -19.20 -22.70 13.40
C ALA A 16 -18.47 -21.43 13.83
N ALA A 17 -18.70 -20.94 15.06
CA ALA A 17 -18.00 -19.78 15.60
C ALA A 17 -16.48 -20.01 15.68
N PHE A 18 -16.06 -21.18 16.18
CA PHE A 18 -14.63 -21.52 16.24
C PHE A 18 -14.02 -21.73 14.85
N ALA A 19 -14.75 -22.33 13.92
CA ALA A 19 -14.29 -22.46 12.54
C ALA A 19 -14.11 -21.08 11.87
N GLY A 20 -15.03 -20.14 12.10
CA GLY A 20 -14.92 -18.77 11.64
C GLY A 20 -13.71 -18.05 12.23
N LEU A 21 -13.48 -18.21 13.54
CA LEU A 21 -12.32 -17.64 14.21
C LEU A 21 -11.01 -18.21 13.65
N ALA A 22 -10.93 -19.53 13.48
CA ALA A 22 -9.77 -20.19 12.90
C ALA A 22 -9.49 -19.70 11.48
N LEU A 23 -10.53 -19.56 10.65
CA LEU A 23 -10.41 -19.02 9.30
C LEU A 23 -9.90 -17.57 9.32
N ALA A 24 -10.42 -16.73 10.22
CA ALA A 24 -9.97 -15.34 10.37
C ALA A 24 -8.49 -15.26 10.75
N VAL A 25 -8.01 -16.14 11.64
CA VAL A 25 -6.59 -16.23 12.02
C VAL A 25 -5.74 -16.63 10.82
N VAL A 26 -6.15 -17.65 10.06
CA VAL A 26 -5.41 -18.10 8.86
C VAL A 26 -5.31 -16.97 7.83
N LEU A 27 -6.41 -16.29 7.54
CA LEU A 27 -6.42 -15.15 6.63
C LEU A 27 -5.57 -13.98 7.13
N GLY A 28 -5.60 -13.71 8.43
CA GLY A 28 -4.76 -12.69 9.08
C GLY A 28 -3.26 -12.99 8.94
N VAL A 29 -2.85 -14.23 9.20
CA VAL A 29 -1.45 -14.65 9.04
C VAL A 29 -1.03 -14.62 7.57
N LEU A 30 -1.89 -15.07 6.65
CA LEU A 30 -1.60 -15.07 5.23
C LEU A 30 -1.43 -13.64 4.68
N THR A 31 -2.34 -12.73 5.02
CA THR A 31 -2.24 -11.32 4.62
C THR A 31 -1.00 -10.64 5.22
N ALA A 32 -0.72 -10.86 6.51
CA ALA A 32 0.46 -10.33 7.16
C ALA A 32 1.76 -10.84 6.50
N SER A 33 1.83 -12.13 6.17
CA SER A 33 2.99 -12.72 5.50
C SER A 33 3.19 -12.20 4.08
N ILE A 34 2.11 -12.04 3.30
CA ILE A 34 2.18 -11.43 1.96
C ILE A 34 2.70 -9.99 2.05
N VAL A 35 2.18 -9.19 2.99
CA VAL A 35 2.63 -7.81 3.18
C VAL A 35 4.09 -7.77 3.63
N ALA A 36 4.51 -8.64 4.54
CA ALA A 36 5.89 -8.73 4.99
C ALA A 36 6.84 -9.07 3.82
N VAL A 37 6.51 -10.09 3.03
CA VAL A 37 7.28 -10.49 1.84
C VAL A 37 7.32 -9.35 0.81
N ALA A 38 6.20 -8.68 0.57
CA ALA A 38 6.13 -7.54 -0.33
C ALA A 38 7.01 -6.36 0.11
N ARG A 39 7.09 -6.10 1.42
CA ARG A 39 7.97 -5.07 1.99
C ARG A 39 9.43 -5.46 1.84
N MET A 40 9.78 -6.73 2.06
CA MET A 40 11.15 -7.23 1.93
C MET A 40 11.64 -7.27 0.48
N THR A 41 10.77 -7.61 -0.47
CA THR A 41 11.13 -7.72 -1.90
C THR A 41 11.17 -6.38 -2.62
N GLY A 42 10.75 -5.28 -1.98
CA GLY A 42 10.74 -3.92 -2.57
C GLY A 42 9.80 -3.75 -3.76
N ARG A 43 9.17 -4.81 -4.27
CA ARG A 43 8.35 -4.82 -5.49
C ARG A 43 7.00 -4.11 -5.34
N LEU A 44 6.52 -3.91 -4.10
CA LEU A 44 5.29 -3.16 -3.82
C LEU A 44 5.56 -1.79 -3.17
N GLN A 45 6.79 -1.29 -3.19
CA GLN A 45 6.97 0.13 -2.94
C GLN A 45 6.50 0.87 -4.19
N PRO A 46 5.42 1.68 -4.15
CA PRO A 46 5.16 2.61 -5.23
C PRO A 46 6.44 3.42 -5.39
N ALA A 47 6.97 3.49 -6.60
CA ALA A 47 8.12 4.32 -6.90
C ALA A 47 7.76 5.74 -6.46
N MET A 48 8.21 6.13 -5.26
CA MET A 48 8.13 7.51 -4.84
C MET A 48 8.97 8.24 -5.87
N VAL A 49 8.30 8.96 -6.76
CA VAL A 49 8.93 9.97 -7.60
C VAL A 49 9.59 10.91 -6.61
N ARG A 50 10.88 10.68 -6.36
CA ARG A 50 11.72 11.66 -5.71
C ARG A 50 11.64 12.85 -6.64
N THR A 51 10.91 13.89 -6.23
CA THR A 51 11.22 15.22 -6.73
C THR A 51 12.69 15.41 -6.39
N ALA A 52 13.53 15.36 -7.42
CA ALA A 52 14.94 15.65 -7.26
C ALA A 52 14.99 17.06 -6.68
N LYS A 53 15.19 17.15 -5.36
CA LYS A 53 15.68 18.38 -4.75
C LYS A 53 17.00 18.63 -5.45
N ALA A 54 16.99 19.62 -6.33
CA ALA A 54 18.11 20.07 -7.11
C ALA A 54 19.13 20.70 -6.16
N ASP A 55 19.85 19.87 -5.42
CA ASP A 55 21.03 20.27 -4.68
C ASP A 55 22.16 19.32 -5.05
N GLY A 56 22.93 19.76 -6.03
CA GLY A 56 24.34 19.41 -6.11
C GLY A 56 24.68 18.13 -6.87
N ARG A 57 25.21 18.37 -8.08
CA ARG A 57 26.50 17.85 -8.54
C ARG A 57 26.45 16.70 -9.56
N GLY A 58 26.64 17.11 -10.81
CA GLY A 58 27.59 16.46 -11.72
C GLY A 58 27.04 15.32 -12.57
N ALA A 59 26.46 15.64 -13.73
CA ALA A 59 26.56 14.84 -14.94
C ALA A 59 26.12 15.69 -16.15
N ASP A 60 27.08 15.94 -17.05
CA ASP A 60 26.93 16.11 -18.49
C ASP A 60 25.90 17.12 -19.05
N GLY A 61 26.45 18.20 -19.62
CA GLY A 61 25.74 19.10 -20.54
C GLY A 61 25.54 20.49 -19.96
N ALA A 62 26.21 21.48 -20.54
CA ALA A 62 26.13 22.88 -20.14
C ALA A 62 24.66 23.33 -19.91
N PRO A 63 24.29 23.85 -18.73
CA PRO A 63 22.93 24.27 -18.47
C PRO A 63 22.70 25.56 -19.25
N ARG A 64 21.92 25.50 -20.34
CA ARG A 64 21.27 26.73 -20.82
C ARG A 64 20.40 27.21 -19.67
N HIS A 65 20.81 28.34 -19.09
CA HIS A 65 20.24 28.87 -17.86
C HIS A 65 18.89 29.51 -18.18
N TYR A 66 17.91 28.67 -18.48
CA TYR A 66 16.60 29.09 -18.89
C TYR A 66 15.86 29.73 -17.70
N ARG A 67 15.33 30.94 -17.88
CA ARG A 67 14.67 31.70 -16.82
C ARG A 67 13.16 31.73 -17.05
N VAL A 68 12.41 31.33 -16.02
CA VAL A 68 10.94 31.39 -15.99
C VAL A 68 10.52 32.47 -15.01
N TRP A 69 9.64 33.36 -15.44
CA TRP A 69 8.89 34.22 -14.52
C TRP A 69 7.50 34.53 -15.05
N ASN A 70 6.61 34.98 -14.18
CA ASN A 70 5.26 35.41 -14.52
C ASN A 70 5.16 36.91 -14.29
N ASP A 71 4.70 37.65 -15.30
CA ASP A 71 4.56 39.12 -15.28
C ASP A 71 3.13 39.58 -14.93
N GLY A 72 2.24 38.65 -14.57
CA GLY A 72 0.84 38.90 -14.25
C GLY A 72 -0.09 38.85 -15.48
N ARG A 73 0.45 38.71 -16.70
CA ARG A 73 -0.33 38.49 -17.93
C ARG A 73 -0.09 37.12 -18.54
N GLY A 74 1.05 36.50 -18.23
CA GLY A 74 1.37 35.14 -18.63
C GLY A 74 2.71 34.66 -18.10
N THR A 75 3.03 33.40 -18.36
CA THR A 75 4.33 32.81 -18.00
C THR A 75 5.32 33.03 -19.15
N ILE A 76 6.46 33.65 -18.85
CA ILE A 76 7.54 33.95 -19.79
C ILE A 76 8.64 32.90 -19.65
N ILE A 77 9.20 32.59 -20.81
CA ILE A 77 10.11 31.49 -21.07
C ILE A 77 11.31 32.07 -21.84
N ASP A 78 12.43 32.33 -21.17
CA ASP A 78 13.66 32.87 -21.79
C ASP A 78 14.77 31.80 -21.94
N MET A 79 14.98 31.31 -23.18
CA MET A 79 15.81 30.15 -23.60
C MET A 79 17.12 30.52 -24.30
#